data_AF-A0A2N7XTD0-F1
#
_entry.id   AF-A0A2N7XTD0-F1
#
_cell.length_a   1.000
_cell.length_b   1.000
_cell.length_c   1.000
_cell.angle_alpha   90.00
_cell.angle_beta   90.00
_cell.angle_gamma   90.00
#
_symmetry.space_group_name_H-M   'P 1'
#
loop_
_entity.id
_entity.type
_entity.pdbx_description
1 polymer ?
#
loop_
_entity_poly.entity_id
_entity_poly.type
_entity_poly.pdbx_seq_one_letter_code
_entity_poly.pdbx_strand_id
1 'polypeptide(L)'
;EDLVLSTRVELAPEVDAPLVFVGYGLRVPELQHDDYAGLDLKGKIAVVFQGSPAAMPAALAAHYQSQAERWKTLRAVGAIGILAIPN
;
A
#
# COMPACT_ATOMS: atom_id res chain seq x y z
N GLU A 1 15.13 -9.32 -9.78
CA GLU A 1 14.09 -9.29 -8.73
C GLU A 1 14.82 -9.24 -7.40
N ASP A 2 14.89 -8.07 -6.78
CA ASP A 2 15.68 -7.87 -5.56
C ASP A 2 14.76 -7.56 -4.38
N LEU A 3 14.74 -8.47 -3.40
CA LEU A 3 14.10 -8.24 -2.12
C LEU A 3 15.00 -7.33 -1.28
N VAL A 4 14.55 -6.09 -1.02
CA VAL A 4 15.27 -5.16 -0.14
C VAL A 4 14.94 -5.49 1.32
N LEU A 5 15.84 -6.20 1.99
CA LEU A 5 15.77 -6.46 3.43
C LEU A 5 16.48 -5.33 4.19
N SER A 6 15.72 -4.56 4.96
CA SER A 6 16.27 -3.50 5.83
C SER A 6 16.60 -4.08 7.22
N THR A 7 17.83 -3.89 7.69
CA THR A 7 18.29 -4.31 9.03
C THR A 7 17.75 -3.44 10.17
N ARG A 8 16.89 -2.46 9.88
CA ARG A 8 16.31 -1.56 10.90
C ARG A 8 15.19 -2.20 11.74
N VAL A 9 14.71 -3.39 11.37
CA VAL A 9 13.63 -4.09 12.06
C VAL A 9 13.98 -5.57 12.13
N GLU A 10 13.76 -6.18 13.29
CA GLU A 10 13.85 -7.63 13.46
C GLU A 10 12.75 -8.27 12.59
N LEU A 11 13.16 -9.06 11.61
CA LEU A 11 12.24 -9.69 10.68
C LEU A 11 11.48 -10.80 11.41
N ALA A 12 10.17 -10.84 11.22
CA ALA A 12 9.41 -12.01 11.64
C ALA A 12 9.95 -13.25 10.90
N PRO A 13 10.14 -14.40 11.58
CA PRO A 13 10.65 -15.61 10.95
C PRO A 13 9.71 -16.15 9.86
N GLU A 14 8.40 -15.92 10.03
CA GLU A 14 7.34 -16.29 9.10
C GLU A 14 6.16 -15.32 9.26
N VAL A 15 5.43 -15.07 8.17
CA VAL A 15 4.11 -14.41 8.18
C VAL A 15 3.16 -15.23 7.30
N ASP A 16 2.10 -15.76 7.91
CA ASP A 16 0.96 -16.35 7.21
C ASP A 16 -0.23 -15.40 7.33
N ALA A 17 -0.66 -14.82 6.20
CA ALA A 17 -1.77 -13.89 6.17
C ALA A 17 -2.42 -13.87 4.78
N PRO A 18 -3.74 -13.67 4.69
CA PRO A 18 -4.40 -13.50 3.40
C PRO A 18 -3.90 -12.26 2.65
N LEU A 19 -3.88 -12.38 1.32
CA LEU A 19 -3.55 -11.28 0.41
C LEU A 19 -4.83 -10.64 -0.14
N VAL A 20 -4.86 -9.31 -0.20
CA VAL A 20 -5.94 -8.54 -0.81
C VAL A 20 -5.36 -7.54 -1.79
N PHE A 21 -5.83 -7.58 -3.04
CA PHE A 21 -5.42 -6.64 -4.07
C PHE A 21 -6.14 -5.30 -3.90
N VAL A 22 -5.38 -4.20 -3.81
CA VAL A 22 -5.89 -2.84 -3.53
C VAL A 22 -5.44 -1.82 -4.58
N GLY A 23 -5.26 -2.23 -5.84
CA GLY A 23 -4.90 -1.29 -6.91
C GLY A 23 -3.56 -0.60 -6.65
N TYR A 24 -3.52 0.74 -6.60
CA TYR A 24 -2.29 1.50 -6.31
C TYR A 24 -2.09 1.78 -4.80
N GLY A 25 -3.04 1.35 -3.95
CA GLY A 25 -3.03 1.61 -2.52
C GLY A 25 -3.05 3.11 -2.21
N LEU A 26 -3.91 3.88 -2.89
CA LEU A 26 -4.03 5.31 -2.71
C LEU A 26 -5.39 5.67 -2.13
N ARG A 27 -5.39 6.62 -1.19
CA ARG A 27 -6.58 7.34 -0.74
C ARG A 27 -6.34 8.82 -1.01
N VAL A 28 -7.05 9.36 -1.99
CA VAL A 28 -6.93 10.75 -2.47
C VAL A 28 -8.30 11.42 -2.34
N PRO A 29 -8.60 12.03 -1.18
CA PRO A 29 -9.89 12.68 -0.92
C PRO A 29 -10.25 13.75 -1.96
N GLU A 30 -9.27 14.50 -2.46
CA GLU A 30 -9.44 15.57 -3.45
C GLU A 30 -10.00 15.04 -4.78
N LEU A 31 -9.79 13.76 -5.09
CA LEU A 31 -10.29 13.09 -6.29
C LEU A 31 -11.41 12.08 -5.98
N GLN A 32 -11.87 12.02 -4.73
CA GLN A 32 -12.82 11.00 -4.26
C GLN A 32 -12.36 9.57 -4.59
N HIS A 33 -11.04 9.35 -4.61
CA HIS A 33 -10.43 8.06 -4.94
C HIS A 33 -10.01 7.35 -3.66
N ASP A 34 -10.54 6.15 -3.44
CA ASP A 34 -10.16 5.32 -2.30
C ASP A 34 -10.05 3.86 -2.73
N ASP A 35 -8.82 3.40 -2.97
CA ASP A 35 -8.53 2.01 -3.35
C ASP A 35 -8.88 1.00 -2.24
N TYR A 36 -9.11 1.47 -1.02
CA TYR A 36 -9.41 0.64 0.14
C TYR A 36 -10.93 0.51 0.40
N ALA A 37 -11.75 1.29 -0.31
CA ALA A 37 -13.18 1.34 -0.06
C ALA A 37 -13.85 -0.01 -0.29
N GLY A 38 -14.59 -0.50 0.71
CA GLY A 38 -15.29 -1.78 0.66
C GLY A 38 -14.41 -3.02 0.84
N LEU A 39 -13.11 -2.86 1.09
CA LEU A 39 -12.18 -3.97 1.31
C LEU A 39 -11.95 -4.22 2.80
N ASP A 40 -11.93 -5.50 3.19
CA ASP A 40 -11.54 -5.92 4.54
C ASP A 40 -10.05 -6.26 4.56
N LEU A 41 -9.26 -5.39 5.20
CA LEU A 41 -7.80 -5.49 5.28
C LEU A 41 -7.28 -5.86 6.67
N LYS A 42 -8.17 -6.03 7.65
CA LYS A 42 -7.76 -6.28 9.03
C LYS A 42 -7.01 -7.61 9.13
N GLY A 43 -5.74 -7.56 9.53
CA GLY A 43 -4.90 -8.75 9.64
C GLY A 43 -4.41 -9.31 8.31
N LYS A 44 -4.51 -8.53 7.22
CA LYS A 44 -4.16 -8.98 5.86
C LYS A 44 -3.00 -8.20 5.28
N ILE A 45 -2.40 -8.75 4.23
CA ILE A 45 -1.35 -8.08 3.46
C ILE A 45 -1.99 -7.42 2.25
N ALA A 46 -1.77 -6.12 2.09
CA ALA A 46 -2.25 -5.37 0.94
C ALA A 46 -1.30 -5.54 -0.24
N VAL A 47 -1.82 -5.94 -1.40
CA VAL A 47 -1.08 -6.06 -2.65
C VAL A 47 -1.34 -4.82 -3.51
N VAL A 48 -0.27 -4.11 -3.86
CA VAL A 48 -0.34 -2.83 -4.60
C VAL A 48 0.47 -2.88 -5.88
N PHE A 49 0.03 -2.16 -6.91
CA PHE A 49 0.91 -1.71 -7.99
C PHE A 49 1.73 -0.51 -7.54
N GLN A 50 2.99 -0.48 -7.94
CA GLN A 50 3.79 0.73 -7.84
C GLN A 50 3.29 1.77 -8.86
N GLY A 51 3.41 3.05 -8.49
CA GLY A 51 2.92 4.16 -9.31
C GLY A 51 1.53 4.63 -8.89
N SER A 52 0.82 5.25 -9.84
CA SER A 52 -0.49 5.88 -9.66
C SER A 52 -1.31 5.74 -10.93
N PRO A 53 -2.64 5.92 -10.87
CA PRO A 53 -3.47 6.03 -12.06
C PRO A 53 -2.94 7.11 -13.00
N ALA A 54 -2.91 6.83 -14.30
CA ALA A 54 -2.39 7.76 -15.31
C ALA A 54 -3.15 9.09 -15.39
N ALA A 55 -4.42 9.10 -14.98
CA ALA A 55 -5.25 10.30 -14.96
C ALA A 55 -4.99 11.22 -13.74
N MET A 56 -4.17 10.79 -12.78
CA MET A 56 -3.92 11.54 -11.54
C MET A 56 -2.88 12.66 -11.77
N PRO A 57 -3.11 13.90 -11.27
CA PRO A 57 -2.10 14.96 -11.31
C PRO A 57 -0.81 14.58 -10.57
N ALA A 58 0.34 14.87 -11.16
CA ALA A 58 1.66 14.43 -10.67
C ALA A 58 1.96 14.86 -9.22
N ALA A 59 1.55 16.06 -8.83
CA ALA A 59 1.75 16.56 -7.46
C ALA A 59 0.97 15.74 -6.42
N LEU A 60 -0.29 15.38 -6.73
CA LEU A 60 -1.10 14.52 -5.87
C LEU A 60 -0.53 13.10 -5.83
N ALA A 61 -0.17 12.56 -6.99
CA ALA A 61 0.47 11.24 -7.08
C ALA A 61 1.72 11.17 -6.19
N ALA A 62 2.64 12.13 -6.32
CA ALA A 62 3.87 12.15 -5.53
C ALA A 62 3.63 12.23 -4.01
N HIS A 63 2.61 12.99 -3.58
CA HIS A 63 2.24 13.10 -2.17
C HIS A 63 1.71 11.77 -1.61
N TYR A 64 0.71 11.20 -2.29
CA TYR A 64 0.00 10.01 -1.80
C TYR A 64 0.75 8.70 -2.03
N GLN A 65 1.72 8.66 -2.96
CA GLN A 65 2.64 7.54 -3.14
C GLN A 65 3.76 7.49 -2.09
N SER A 66 3.95 8.56 -1.32
CA SER A 66 5.01 8.60 -0.32
C SER A 66 4.86 7.42 0.65
N GLN A 67 5.98 6.76 0.97
CA GLN A 67 5.98 5.60 1.85
C GLN A 67 5.31 5.89 3.20
N ALA A 68 5.50 7.09 3.74
CA ALA A 68 4.90 7.50 5.00
C ALA A 68 3.37 7.56 4.92
N GLU A 69 2.81 8.19 3.89
CA GLU A 69 1.35 8.33 3.76
C GLU A 69 0.68 7.00 3.41
N ARG A 70 1.32 6.19 2.55
CA ARG A 70 0.86 4.84 2.23
C ARG A 70 0.87 3.94 3.47
N TRP A 71 1.94 3.95 4.27
CA TRP A 71 2.00 3.17 5.50
C TRP A 71 1.02 3.63 6.58
N LYS A 72 0.83 4.94 6.71
CA LYS A 72 -0.16 5.51 7.63
C LYS A 72 -1.56 5.01 7.28
N THR A 73 -1.93 5.03 6.00
CA THR A 73 -3.25 4.59 5.54
C THR A 73 -3.44 3.08 5.71
N LEU A 74 -2.47 2.27 5.29
CA LEU A 74 -2.52 0.82 5.42
C LEU A 74 -2.69 0.36 6.86
N ARG A 75 -1.96 0.96 7.80
CA ARG A 75 -2.15 0.67 9.24
C ARG A 75 -3.52 1.10 9.74
N ALA A 76 -4.03 2.24 9.27
CA ALA A 76 -5.35 2.73 9.68
C ALA A 76 -6.49 1.79 9.24
N VAL A 77 -6.34 1.09 8.11
CA VAL A 77 -7.31 0.09 7.63
C VAL A 77 -7.03 -1.33 8.15
N GLY A 78 -6.03 -1.49 9.03
CA GLY A 78 -5.72 -2.75 9.71
C GLY A 78 -4.85 -3.73 8.93
N ALA A 79 -4.26 -3.29 7.81
CA ALA A 79 -3.29 -4.10 7.08
C ALA A 79 -2.02 -4.30 7.91
N ILE A 80 -1.48 -5.51 7.89
CA ILE A 80 -0.28 -5.90 8.64
C ILE A 80 0.97 -5.97 7.76
N GLY A 81 0.80 -5.80 6.44
CA GLY A 81 1.88 -5.90 5.47
C GLY A 81 1.53 -5.21 4.14
N ILE A 82 2.55 -4.97 3.34
CA ILE A 82 2.43 -4.51 1.96
C ILE A 82 3.28 -5.39 1.04
N LEU A 83 2.71 -5.79 -0.09
CA LEU A 83 3.41 -6.46 -1.18
C LEU A 83 3.26 -5.61 -2.44
N ALA A 84 4.37 -5.12 -2.99
CA ALA A 84 4.36 -4.21 -4.12
C ALA A 84 4.76 -4.94 -5.40
N ILE A 85 3.92 -4.83 -6.42
CA ILE A 85 4.17 -5.30 -7.78
C ILE A 85 4.74 -4.11 -8.58
N PRO A 86 5.98 -4.18 -9.07
CA PRO A 86 6.54 -3.14 -9.93
C PRO A 86 5.78 -3.07 -11.26
N ASN A 87 5.71 -1.86 -11.84
CA ASN A 87 5.17 -1.62 -13.18
C ASN A 87 6.29 -1.51 -14.22
#